data_AF-A0A257RUN5-F1
#
_entry.id   AF-A0A257RUN5-F1
#
_cell.length_a   1.000
_cell.length_b   1.000
_cell.length_c   1.000
_cell.angle_alpha   90.00
_cell.angle_beta   90.00
_cell.angle_gamma   90.00
#
_symmetry.space_group_name_H-M   'P 1'
#
loop_
_entity.id
_entity.type
_entity.pdbx_description
1 polymer ?
#
loop_
_entity_poly.entity_id
_entity_poly.type
_entity_poly.pdbx_seq_one_letter_code
_entity_poly.pdbx_strand_id
1 'polypeptide(L)' 'LVFGELLRVVRHENIGALIATHNPDLAARMDRVVMLRDGHLVDG' A
#
# COMPACT_ATOMS: atom_id res chain seq x y z
N LEU A 1 -8.18 -11.65 4.29
CA LEU A 1 -9.59 -11.24 4.17
C LEU A 1 -9.76 -9.74 4.41
N VAL A 2 -9.39 -9.20 5.58
CA VAL A 2 -9.56 -7.76 5.91
C VAL A 2 -8.91 -6.79 4.91
N PHE A 3 -7.61 -6.95 4.59
CA PHE A 3 -6.94 -6.03 3.66
C PHE A 3 -7.42 -6.14 2.22
N GLY A 4 -7.89 -7.32 1.81
CA GLY A 4 -8.43 -7.52 0.46
C GLY A 4 -9.71 -6.72 0.25
N GLU A 5 -10.55 -6.62 1.28
CA GLU A 5 -11.79 -5.86 1.24
C GLU A 5 -11.52 -4.34 1.18
N LEU A 6 -10.59 -3.85 1.99
CA LEU A 6 -10.14 -2.45 1.93
C LEU A 6 -9.65 -2.09 0.52
N LEU A 7 -8.79 -2.92 -0.07
CA LEU A 7 -8.26 -2.70 -1.43
C LEU A 7 -9.34 -2.76 -2.50
N ARG A 8 -10.34 -3.64 -2.34
CA ARG A 8 -11.49 -3.74 -3.24
C ARG A 8 -12.28 -2.44 -3.26
N VAL A 9 -12.59 -1.87 -2.10
CA VAL A 9 -13.34 -0.61 -1.98
C VAL A 9 -12.56 0.53 -2.63
N VAL A 10 -11.29 0.71 -2.27
CA VAL A 10 -10.44 1.79 -2.81
C VAL A 10 -10.40 1.76 -4.34
N ARG A 11 -10.22 0.57 -4.93
CA ARG A 11 -10.17 0.40 -6.39
C ARG A 11 -11.52 0.62 -7.07
N HIS A 12 -12.62 0.22 -6.42
CA HIS A 12 -13.96 0.34 -6.98
C HIS A 12 -14.48 1.79 -6.94
N GLU A 13 -14.21 2.51 -5.84
CA GLU A 13 -14.61 3.91 -5.67
C GLU A 13 -13.70 4.90 -6.41
N ASN A 14 -12.69 4.40 -7.14
CA ASN A 14 -11.75 5.19 -7.94
C ASN A 14 -11.01 6.28 -7.12
N ILE A 15 -10.66 5.93 -5.88
CA ILE A 15 -9.93 6.79 -4.95
C ILE A 15 -8.50 6.26 -4.75
N GLY A 16 -7.55 7.16 -4.49
CA GLY A 16 -6.20 6.78 -4.08
C GLY A 16 -6.13 6.48 -2.58
N ALA A 17 -5.35 5.48 -2.19
CA ALA A 17 -5.06 5.19 -0.78
C ALA A 17 -3.54 5.15 -0.53
N LEU A 18 -3.11 5.72 0.60
CA LEU A 18 -1.74 5.64 1.10
C LEU A 18 -1.73 4.78 2.36
N ILE A 19 -0.93 3.70 2.34
CA ILE A 19 -0.85 2.73 3.44
C ILE A 19 0.62 2.61 3.86
N ALA A 20 0.89 2.90 5.13
CA ALA A 20 2.18 2.58 5.76
C ALA A 20 2.09 1.20 6.42
N THR A 21 2.98 0.29 6.04
CA THR A 21 3.01 -1.07 6.60
C THR A 21 4.43 -1.62 6.64
N HIS A 22 4.69 -2.53 7.58
CA HIS A 22 5.89 -3.35 7.63
C HIS A 22 5.62 -4.80 7.14
N ASN A 23 4.40 -5.09 6.68
CA ASN A 23 4.02 -6.42 6.17
C ASN A 23 4.31 -6.52 4.66
N PRO A 24 5.30 -7.32 4.24
CA PRO A 24 5.68 -7.43 2.83
C PRO A 24 4.58 -8.06 1.95
N ASP A 25 3.78 -8.99 2.48
CA ASP A 25 2.69 -9.64 1.74
C ASP A 25 1.55 -8.66 1.39
N LEU A 26 1.40 -7.61 2.20
CA LEU A 26 0.45 -6.53 1.94
C LEU A 26 1.04 -5.51 0.95
N ALA A 27 2.30 -5.12 1.14
CA ALA A 27 3.00 -4.20 0.24
C ALA A 27 3.02 -4.73 -1.20
N ALA A 28 3.27 -6.02 -1.39
CA ALA A 28 3.28 -6.69 -2.70
C ALA A 28 1.92 -6.64 -3.45
N ARG A 29 0.82 -6.25 -2.77
CA ARG A 29 -0.51 -6.10 -3.38
C ARG A 29 -0.82 -4.67 -3.80
N MET A 30 0.02 -3.70 -3.44
CA MET A 30 -0.15 -2.29 -3.78
C MET A 30 0.27 -2.03 -5.23
N ASP A 31 -0.27 -0.97 -5.82
CA ASP A 31 0.08 -0.57 -7.18
C ASP A 31 1.49 0.02 -7.25
N ARG A 32 1.95 0.66 -6.16
CA ARG A 32 3.32 1.15 -5.98
C ARG A 32 3.77 0.96 -4.53
N VAL A 33 5.05 0.64 -4.36
CA VAL A 33 5.71 0.53 -3.06
C VAL A 33 6.89 1.49 -3.04
N VAL A 34 7.03 2.21 -1.93
CA VAL A 34 8.22 3.02 -1.61
C VAL A 34 8.63 2.68 -0.19
N MET A 35 9.94 2.66 0.07
CA MET A 35 10.48 2.47 1.42
C MET A 35 10.81 3.83 2.04
N LEU A 36 10.47 4.00 3.32
CA LEU A 36 10.95 5.13 4.12
C LEU A 36 12.25 4.71 4.81
N ARG A 37 13.35 5.36 4.47
CA ARG A 37 14.67 5.11 5.04
C ARG A 37 15.31 6.42 5.45
N ASP A 38 15.68 6.53 6.73
CA ASP A 38 16.35 7.72 7.29
C ASP A 38 15.60 9.03 6.99
N GLY A 39 14.26 8.99 6.95
CA GLY A 39 13.42 10.15 6.63
C GLY A 39 13.22 10.44 5.14
N HIS A 40 13.79 9.61 4.25
CA HIS A 40 13.68 9.75 2.80
C HIS A 40 12.88 8.60 2.17
N LEU A 41 12.08 8.92 1.15
CA LEU A 41 11.42 7.92 0.32
C LEU A 41 12.40 7.42 -0.73
N VAL A 42 12.60 6.11 -0.77
CA VAL A 42 13.41 5.40 -1.77
C VAL A 42 12.54 4.34 -2.45
N ASP A 43 12.98 3.83 -3.60
CA ASP A 43 12.29 2.74 -4.27
C ASP A 43 12.24 1.50 -3.37
N GLY A 44 11.04 0.89 -3.32
CA GLY A 44 10.70 -0.22 -2.43
C GLY A 44 10.85 -1.60 -3.07
#